data_AF-A0A1X7VBK3-F1
#
_entry.id   AF-A0A1X7VBK3-F1
#
_cell.length_a   1.000
_cell.length_b   1.000
_cell.length_c   1.000
_cell.angle_alpha   90.00
_cell.angle_beta   90.00
_cell.angle_gamma   90.00
#
_symmetry.space_group_name_H-M   'P 1'
#
loop_
_entity.id
_entity.type
_entity.pdbx_description
1 polymer ?
#
loop_
_entity_poly.entity_id
_entity_poly.type
_entity_poly.pdbx_seq_one_letter_code
_entity_poly.pdbx_strand_id
1 'polypeptide(L)'
;MIVNLPRPAGCFVYDGIDPRLAPVRYASVDNAVEIIRRLCCESVLTELDLKDAYTIMPVHPVDHHSVGIAWQGHTYIDCCLPFGLHTAPKIFSAIPDALAGVFGCFGPVCQVHYFDDFLFVGASRSVRSSTLRIPLATYKSGTINLCGFFRSTDSLQLV
;
A
#
# COMPACT_ATOMS: atom_id res chain seq x y z
N MET A 1 -0.95 -11.86 4.78
CA MET A 1 -1.79 -11.43 3.65
C MET A 1 -2.42 -12.65 2.98
N ILE A 2 -3.75 -12.75 2.95
CA ILE A 2 -4.45 -13.82 2.21
C ILE A 2 -4.59 -13.34 0.76
N VAL A 3 -3.69 -13.80 -0.11
CA VAL A 3 -3.62 -13.39 -1.53
C VAL A 3 -4.47 -14.27 -2.44
N ASN A 4 -4.90 -15.43 -1.94
CA ASN A 4 -5.70 -16.39 -2.69
C ASN A 4 -6.38 -17.34 -1.70
N LEU A 5 -7.70 -17.51 -1.81
CA LEU A 5 -8.44 -18.52 -1.07
C LEU A 5 -8.48 -19.82 -1.89
N PRO A 6 -8.29 -21.00 -1.28
CA PRO A 6 -8.38 -22.26 -1.99
C PRO A 6 -9.78 -22.43 -2.61
N ARG A 7 -9.85 -22.86 -3.89
CA ARG A 7 -11.12 -22.96 -4.64
C ARG A 7 -11.16 -24.07 -5.69
N PRO A 8 -12.36 -24.60 -6.02
CA PRO A 8 -12.56 -25.49 -7.17
C PRO A 8 -12.39 -24.72 -8.49
N ALA A 9 -11.78 -25.36 -9.49
CA ALA A 9 -11.55 -24.76 -10.80
C ALA A 9 -12.87 -24.58 -11.58
N GLY A 10 -13.08 -23.39 -12.20
CA GLY A 10 -14.15 -23.13 -13.15
C GLY A 10 -15.47 -22.63 -12.55
N CYS A 11 -15.50 -22.31 -11.26
CA CYS A 11 -16.74 -21.92 -10.55
C CYS A 11 -16.71 -20.48 -10.02
N PHE A 12 -15.70 -19.67 -10.32
CA PHE A 12 -15.56 -18.35 -9.71
C PHE A 12 -15.59 -17.22 -10.72
N VAL A 13 -16.15 -16.09 -10.27
CA VAL A 13 -16.37 -14.89 -11.08
C VAL A 13 -15.07 -14.35 -11.72
N TYR A 14 -13.92 -14.60 -11.08
CA TYR A 14 -12.62 -14.11 -11.53
C TYR A 14 -11.81 -15.08 -12.40
N ASP A 15 -12.35 -16.24 -12.80
CA ASP A 15 -11.63 -17.22 -13.63
C ASP A 15 -11.30 -16.70 -15.04
N GLY A 16 -11.96 -15.62 -15.47
CA GLY A 16 -11.66 -14.93 -16.73
C GLY A 16 -10.50 -13.94 -16.69
N ILE A 17 -9.90 -13.68 -15.51
CA ILE A 17 -8.80 -12.72 -15.39
C ILE A 17 -7.46 -13.42 -15.67
N ASP A 18 -6.69 -12.89 -16.64
CA ASP A 18 -5.38 -13.45 -17.01
C ASP A 18 -4.44 -13.47 -15.77
N PRO A 19 -3.95 -14.66 -15.35
CA PRO A 19 -3.02 -14.78 -14.22
C PRO A 19 -1.75 -13.93 -14.35
N ARG A 20 -1.33 -13.59 -15.58
CA ARG A 20 -0.16 -12.72 -15.84
C ARG A 20 -0.35 -11.30 -15.33
N LEU A 21 -1.58 -10.88 -15.04
CA LEU A 21 -1.91 -9.54 -14.53
C LEU A 21 -1.78 -9.44 -13.01
N ALA A 22 -1.58 -10.54 -12.29
CA ALA A 22 -1.51 -10.54 -10.83
C ALA A 22 -0.11 -10.50 -10.17
N PRO A 23 1.04 -10.73 -10.83
CA PRO A 23 2.30 -10.85 -10.11
C PRO A 23 2.75 -9.51 -9.54
N VAL A 24 2.97 -9.50 -8.21
CA VAL A 24 3.55 -8.41 -7.44
C VAL A 24 4.90 -8.85 -6.87
N ARG A 25 5.88 -7.95 -6.86
CA ARG A 25 7.16 -8.17 -6.18
C ARG A 25 7.15 -7.41 -4.88
N TYR A 26 7.32 -8.12 -3.78
CA TYR A 26 7.41 -7.52 -2.45
C TYR A 26 8.88 -7.39 -2.03
N ALA A 27 9.16 -6.43 -1.16
CA ALA A 27 10.42 -6.42 -0.44
C ALA A 27 10.49 -7.62 0.50
N SER A 28 11.71 -8.15 0.72
CA SER A 28 11.94 -9.20 1.70
C SER A 28 12.39 -8.61 3.05
N VAL A 29 12.25 -9.41 4.11
CA VAL A 29 12.85 -9.09 5.41
C VAL A 29 14.37 -8.93 5.29
N ASP A 30 15.01 -9.73 4.41
CA ASP A 30 16.46 -9.63 4.17
C ASP A 30 16.86 -8.24 3.64
N ASN A 31 16.06 -7.63 2.76
CA ASN A 31 16.30 -6.27 2.28
C ASN A 31 16.29 -5.26 3.44
N ALA A 32 15.33 -5.39 4.37
CA ALA A 32 15.26 -4.54 5.55
C ALA A 32 16.44 -4.75 6.49
N VAL A 33 16.81 -6.01 6.76
CA VAL A 33 17.95 -6.37 7.61
C VAL A 33 19.25 -5.84 7.01
N GLU A 34 19.45 -5.94 5.69
CA GLU A 34 20.64 -5.42 5.03
C GLU A 34 20.76 -3.90 5.20
N ILE A 35 19.67 -3.16 5.05
CA ILE A 35 19.63 -1.71 5.26
C ILE A 35 19.98 -1.34 6.70
N ILE A 36 19.38 -2.03 7.69
CA ILE A 36 19.66 -1.80 9.10
C ILE A 36 21.13 -2.07 9.42
N ARG A 37 21.69 -3.17 8.90
CA ARG A 37 23.11 -3.52 9.09
C ARG A 37 24.06 -2.48 8.50
N ARG A 38 23.71 -1.89 7.35
CA ARG A 38 24.52 -0.83 6.71
C ARG A 38 24.53 0.48 7.50
N LEU A 39 23.46 0.80 8.24
CA LEU A 39 23.30 2.08 8.94
C LEU A 39 23.84 2.10 10.39
N CYS A 40 24.38 0.98 10.89
CA CYS A 40 25.08 0.81 12.18
C CYS A 40 24.19 0.91 13.45
N CYS A 41 24.79 0.65 14.62
CA CYS A 41 24.18 0.42 15.95
C CYS A 41 23.31 1.56 16.53
N GLU A 42 23.20 2.70 15.86
CA GLU A 42 22.35 3.80 16.29
C GLU A 42 21.35 4.19 15.19
N SER A 43 20.77 3.20 14.51
CA SER A 43 19.70 3.46 13.54
C SER A 43 18.37 3.74 14.25
N VAL A 44 17.67 4.79 13.84
CA VAL A 44 16.28 5.02 14.20
C VAL A 44 15.40 4.42 13.11
N LEU A 45 14.45 3.59 13.54
CA LEU A 45 13.45 2.98 12.68
C LEU A 45 12.13 3.72 12.87
N THR A 46 11.42 3.96 11.79
CA THR A 46 10.07 4.53 11.83
C THR A 46 9.20 3.75 10.88
N GLU A 47 8.09 3.24 11.41
CA GLU A 47 7.08 2.53 10.64
C GLU A 47 5.94 3.48 10.29
N LEU A 48 5.44 3.33 9.08
CA LEU A 48 4.29 4.05 8.57
C LEU A 48 3.33 3.02 7.96
N ASP A 49 2.16 2.90 8.56
CA ASP A 49 1.07 2.05 8.10
C ASP A 49 0.10 2.85 7.21
N LEU A 50 -0.22 2.31 6.04
CA LEU A 50 -1.31 2.82 5.19
C LEU A 50 -2.64 2.20 5.59
N LYS A 51 -3.50 3.00 6.22
CA LYS A 51 -4.81 2.54 6.64
C LYS A 51 -5.68 2.14 5.46
N ASP A 52 -6.60 1.21 5.71
CA ASP A 52 -7.74 0.93 4.81
C ASP A 52 -7.26 0.47 3.42
N ALA A 53 -6.19 -0.33 3.39
CA ALA A 53 -5.69 -0.96 2.18
C ALA A 53 -6.81 -1.72 1.45
N TYR A 54 -6.84 -1.60 0.11
CA TYR A 54 -7.91 -2.01 -0.80
C TYR A 54 -9.23 -1.25 -0.73
N THR A 55 -9.74 -0.88 0.44
CA THR A 55 -11.05 -0.21 0.55
C THR A 55 -11.03 1.23 0.02
N ILE A 56 -9.84 1.80 -0.18
CA ILE A 56 -9.66 3.08 -0.88
C ILE A 56 -9.69 2.98 -2.42
N MET A 57 -9.56 1.79 -3.00
CA MET A 57 -9.47 1.60 -4.45
C MET A 57 -10.87 1.38 -5.02
N PRO A 58 -11.48 2.36 -5.71
CA PRO A 58 -12.80 2.19 -6.27
C PRO A 58 -12.78 1.17 -7.41
N VAL A 59 -13.80 0.32 -7.47
CA VAL A 59 -14.07 -0.54 -8.62
C VAL A 59 -14.93 0.23 -9.60
N HIS A 60 -14.54 0.20 -10.88
CA HIS A 60 -15.28 0.89 -11.93
C HIS A 60 -16.72 0.31 -12.03
N PRO A 61 -17.77 1.14 -12.21
CA PRO A 61 -19.16 0.68 -12.20
C PRO A 61 -19.48 -0.44 -13.19
N VAL A 62 -18.79 -0.47 -14.33
CA VAL A 62 -18.95 -1.53 -15.33
C VAL A 62 -18.51 -2.89 -14.78
N ASP A 63 -17.55 -2.93 -13.85
CA ASP A 63 -16.97 -4.15 -13.29
C ASP A 63 -17.66 -4.59 -11.98
N HIS A 64 -18.66 -3.84 -11.51
CA HIS A 64 -19.41 -4.15 -10.27
C HIS A 64 -20.07 -5.54 -10.29
N HIS A 65 -20.50 -5.99 -11.47
CA HIS A 65 -21.05 -7.33 -11.66
C HIS A 65 -20.04 -8.45 -11.35
N SER A 66 -18.74 -8.16 -11.46
CA SER A 66 -17.68 -9.13 -11.21
C SER A 66 -17.29 -9.23 -9.73
N VAL A 67 -17.60 -8.21 -8.93
CA VAL A 67 -17.21 -8.13 -7.51
C VAL A 67 -18.38 -8.30 -6.54
N GLY A 68 -19.57 -8.59 -7.05
CA GLY A 68 -20.77 -8.79 -6.23
C GLY A 68 -20.93 -10.22 -5.70
N ILE A 69 -21.63 -10.34 -4.57
CA ILE A 69 -22.09 -11.62 -4.00
C ILE A 69 -23.61 -11.62 -3.83
N ALA A 70 -24.21 -12.80 -3.97
CA ALA A 70 -25.61 -13.03 -3.64
C ALA A 70 -25.73 -13.77 -2.30
N TRP A 71 -26.47 -13.21 -1.35
CA TRP A 71 -26.68 -13.79 -0.03
C TRP A 71 -28.12 -13.59 0.44
N GLN A 72 -28.80 -14.68 0.84
CA GLN A 72 -30.18 -14.67 1.35
C GLN A 72 -31.18 -13.91 0.44
N GLY A 73 -31.04 -14.05 -0.88
CA GLY A 73 -31.91 -13.37 -1.85
C GLY A 73 -31.59 -11.88 -2.05
N HIS A 74 -30.57 -11.35 -1.38
CA HIS A 74 -30.04 -10.01 -1.61
C HIS A 74 -28.73 -10.07 -2.40
N THR A 75 -28.47 -9.03 -3.18
CA THR A 75 -27.19 -8.84 -3.90
C THR A 75 -26.42 -7.71 -3.23
N TYR A 76 -25.17 -7.99 -2.88
CA TYR A 76 -24.24 -7.04 -2.29
C TYR A 76 -23.11 -6.81 -3.29
N ILE A 77 -22.76 -5.56 -3.54
CA ILE A 77 -21.73 -5.18 -4.49
C ILE A 77 -20.67 -4.40 -3.73
N ASP A 78 -19.43 -4.85 -3.82
CA ASP A 78 -18.30 -4.08 -3.31
C ASP A 78 -17.96 -2.95 -4.30
N CYS A 79 -18.18 -1.70 -3.87
CA CYS A 79 -17.83 -0.51 -4.66
C CYS A 79 -16.32 -0.23 -4.67
N CYS A 80 -15.56 -0.92 -3.81
CA CYS A 80 -14.11 -0.83 -3.70
C CYS A 80 -13.50 -2.23 -3.83
N LEU A 81 -12.19 -2.30 -3.98
CA LEU A 81 -11.48 -3.54 -4.29
C LEU A 81 -11.70 -4.59 -3.17
N PRO A 82 -12.32 -5.74 -3.46
CA PRO A 82 -12.67 -6.70 -2.42
C PRO A 82 -11.44 -7.50 -1.97
N PHE A 83 -11.45 -7.89 -0.69
CA PHE A 83 -10.47 -8.84 -0.18
C PHE A 83 -10.62 -10.21 -0.89
N GLY A 84 -9.50 -10.86 -1.17
CA GLY A 84 -9.47 -12.17 -1.81
C GLY A 84 -9.49 -12.16 -3.34
N LEU A 85 -9.59 -10.99 -3.97
CA LEU A 85 -9.35 -10.86 -5.41
C LEU A 85 -7.86 -11.01 -5.73
N HIS A 86 -7.52 -11.95 -6.60
CA HIS A 86 -6.12 -12.30 -6.93
C HIS A 86 -5.33 -11.14 -7.55
N THR A 87 -5.99 -10.25 -8.30
CA THR A 87 -5.37 -9.05 -8.88
C THR A 87 -5.38 -7.84 -7.95
N ALA A 88 -6.09 -7.90 -6.82
CA ALA A 88 -6.18 -6.77 -5.91
C ALA A 88 -4.80 -6.26 -5.43
N PRO A 89 -3.84 -7.13 -5.06
CA PRO A 89 -2.51 -6.69 -4.65
C PRO A 89 -1.78 -5.89 -5.73
N LYS A 90 -1.94 -6.30 -7.00
CA LYS A 90 -1.28 -5.64 -8.13
C LYS A 90 -1.90 -4.29 -8.44
N ILE A 91 -3.23 -4.20 -8.39
CA ILE A 91 -3.94 -2.95 -8.58
C ILE A 91 -3.57 -1.96 -7.48
N PHE A 92 -3.51 -2.43 -6.24
CA PHE A 92 -3.15 -1.58 -5.10
C PHE A 92 -1.69 -1.13 -5.13
N SER A 93 -0.74 -1.95 -5.62
CA SER A 93 0.70 -1.67 -5.54
C SER A 93 1.12 -0.34 -6.17
N ALA A 94 0.34 0.19 -7.12
CA ALA A 94 0.58 1.49 -7.73
C ALA A 94 0.64 2.65 -6.70
N ILE A 95 -0.18 2.59 -5.64
CA ILE A 95 -0.19 3.62 -4.59
C ILE A 95 1.09 3.61 -3.75
N PRO A 96 1.46 2.51 -3.07
CA PRO A 96 2.66 2.49 -2.27
C PRO A 96 3.93 2.66 -3.12
N ASP A 97 3.96 2.18 -4.37
CA ASP A 97 5.08 2.43 -5.29
C ASP A 97 5.22 3.93 -5.62
N ALA A 98 4.12 4.63 -5.86
CA ALA A 98 4.13 6.07 -6.07
C ALA A 98 4.55 6.85 -4.81
N LEU A 99 4.04 6.45 -3.64
CA LEU A 99 4.42 7.03 -2.35
C LEU A 99 5.90 6.83 -2.06
N ALA A 100 6.44 5.63 -2.32
CA ALA A 100 7.87 5.35 -2.22
C ALA A 100 8.68 6.29 -3.13
N GLY A 101 8.24 6.52 -4.38
CA GLY A 101 8.86 7.49 -5.27
C GLY A 101 8.88 8.92 -4.70
N VAL A 102 7.74 9.36 -4.15
CA VAL A 102 7.60 10.67 -3.52
C VAL A 102 8.49 10.80 -2.28
N PHE A 103 8.52 9.80 -1.40
CA PHE A 103 9.40 9.77 -0.23
C PHE A 103 10.89 9.81 -0.62
N GLY A 104 11.26 9.17 -1.73
CA GLY A 104 12.61 9.24 -2.29
C GLY A 104 13.06 10.66 -2.69
N CYS A 105 12.11 11.54 -3.03
CA CYS A 105 12.41 12.95 -3.34
C CYS A 105 12.73 13.78 -2.08
N PHE A 106 12.33 13.34 -0.88
CA PHE A 106 12.49 14.12 0.37
C PHE A 106 13.83 13.89 1.10
N GLY A 107 14.68 12.98 0.61
CA GLY A 107 16.05 12.83 1.08
C GLY A 107 16.53 11.38 1.21
N PRO A 108 17.75 11.16 1.74
CA PRO A 108 18.42 9.86 1.75
C PRO A 108 17.94 8.95 2.90
N VAL A 109 16.62 8.78 3.04
CA VAL A 109 16.08 7.76 3.95
C VAL A 109 16.09 6.44 3.23
N CYS A 110 16.73 5.44 3.81
CA CYS A 110 16.57 4.08 3.31
C CYS A 110 15.16 3.63 3.68
N GLN A 111 14.34 3.36 2.67
CA GLN A 111 12.97 2.90 2.84
C GLN A 111 12.80 1.48 2.32
N VAL A 112 11.99 0.70 3.02
CA VAL A 112 11.49 -0.59 2.57
C VAL A 112 9.99 -0.54 2.69
N HIS A 113 9.25 -0.74 1.60
CA HIS A 113 7.81 -0.91 1.68
C HIS A 113 7.44 -2.37 1.41
N TYR A 114 6.60 -2.90 2.28
CA TYR A 114 5.95 -4.20 2.13
C TYR A 114 4.44 -3.94 2.07
N PHE A 115 3.91 -3.89 0.86
CA PHE A 115 2.48 -3.66 0.64
C PHE A 115 2.00 -2.32 1.24
N ASP A 116 1.29 -2.31 2.36
CA ASP A 116 0.83 -1.13 3.11
C ASP A 116 1.83 -0.64 4.19
N ASP A 117 2.80 -1.46 4.57
CA ASP A 117 3.80 -1.16 5.58
C ASP A 117 5.01 -0.45 4.97
N PHE A 118 5.36 0.73 5.49
CA PHE A 118 6.58 1.45 5.14
C PHE A 118 7.54 1.47 6.33
N LEU A 119 8.73 0.94 6.13
CA LEU A 119 9.82 1.02 7.08
C LEU A 119 10.85 2.04 6.61
N PHE A 120 11.05 3.09 7.41
CA PHE A 120 12.08 4.09 7.23
C PHE A 120 13.22 3.85 8.21
N VAL A 121 14.46 3.88 7.71
CA VAL A 121 15.66 3.70 8.53
C VAL A 121 16.59 4.89 8.33
N GLY A 122 16.96 5.56 9.44
CA GLY A 122 17.88 6.70 9.44
C GLY A 122 18.98 6.57 10.49
N ALA A 123 20.15 7.17 10.25
CA ALA A 123 21.24 7.17 11.21
C ALA A 123 21.02 8.23 12.31
N SER A 124 21.18 7.86 13.59
CA SER A 124 20.98 8.72 14.78
C SER A 124 21.60 10.12 14.66
N ARG A 125 22.80 10.23 14.08
CA ARG A 125 23.51 11.53 13.94
C ARG A 125 22.89 12.50 12.93
N SER A 126 22.06 12.03 12.01
CA SER A 126 21.34 12.86 11.02
C SER A 126 19.87 13.09 11.37
N VAL A 127 19.38 12.61 12.52
CA VAL A 127 17.97 12.77 12.97
C VAL A 127 17.58 14.22 13.29
N ARG A 128 18.55 15.15 13.30
CA ARG A 128 18.29 16.60 13.28
C ARG A 128 17.90 17.17 11.91
N SER A 129 18.02 16.36 10.84
CA SER A 129 17.65 16.76 9.48
C SER A 129 16.13 16.61 9.28
N SER A 130 15.52 17.61 8.67
CA SER A 130 14.09 17.75 8.34
C SER A 130 13.45 16.55 7.65
N THR A 131 14.25 15.62 7.14
CA THR A 131 13.84 14.45 6.35
C THR A 131 12.99 13.43 7.11
N LEU A 132 13.25 13.16 8.40
CA LEU A 132 12.41 12.27 9.22
C LEU A 132 11.18 12.96 9.82
N ARG A 133 11.03 14.28 9.65
CA ARG A 133 9.89 15.02 10.23
C ARG A 133 8.57 14.69 9.57
N ILE A 134 8.55 14.36 8.28
CA ILE A 134 7.31 14.03 7.59
C ILE A 134 6.79 12.68 8.09
N PRO A 135 7.54 11.55 8.02
CA PRO A 135 7.07 10.28 8.59
C PRO A 135 6.78 10.35 10.09
N LEU A 136 7.59 11.06 10.87
CA LEU A 136 7.43 11.15 12.33
C LEU A 136 6.26 12.06 12.77
N ALA A 137 5.95 13.13 12.03
CA ALA A 137 4.76 13.95 12.27
C ALA A 137 3.50 13.21 11.85
N THR A 138 3.57 12.44 10.77
CA THR A 138 2.47 11.58 10.31
C THR A 138 2.24 10.41 11.28
N TYR A 139 3.29 9.82 11.83
CA TYR A 139 3.20 8.81 12.90
C TYR A 139 2.55 9.37 14.17
N LYS A 140 2.89 10.60 14.59
CA LYS A 140 2.21 11.28 15.71
C LYS A 140 0.72 11.55 15.46
N SER A 141 0.28 11.58 14.20
CA SER A 141 -1.13 11.74 13.84
C SER A 141 -1.89 10.41 13.77
N GLY A 142 -1.20 9.26 13.85
CA GLY A 142 -1.79 7.93 13.75
C GLY A 142 -2.40 7.65 12.38
N THR A 143 -1.66 6.94 11.52
CA THR A 143 -2.08 6.46 10.18
C THR A 143 -2.28 7.54 9.11
N ILE A 144 -1.75 7.31 7.90
CA ILE A 144 -2.14 8.15 6.74
C ILE A 144 -3.53 7.71 6.29
N ASN A 145 -4.50 8.61 6.46
CA ASN A 145 -5.75 8.49 5.75
C ASN A 145 -5.56 8.97 4.30
N LEU A 146 -5.48 8.03 3.35
CA LEU A 146 -5.29 8.35 1.94
C LEU A 146 -6.44 9.19 1.36
N CYS A 147 -7.67 9.06 1.86
CA CYS A 147 -8.79 9.94 1.47
C CYS A 147 -8.54 11.41 1.88
N GLY A 148 -7.82 11.66 2.98
CA GLY A 148 -7.41 13.00 3.39
C GLY A 148 -6.23 13.54 2.58
N PHE A 149 -5.27 12.67 2.24
CA PHE A 149 -4.09 13.02 1.45
C PHE A 149 -4.46 13.46 0.03
N PHE A 150 -5.36 12.73 -0.65
CA PHE A 150 -5.85 13.10 -1.98
C PHE A 150 -6.78 14.33 -1.97
N ARG A 151 -7.51 14.62 -0.89
CA ARG A 151 -8.30 15.85 -0.76
C ARG A 151 -7.46 17.09 -0.45
N SER A 152 -6.30 16.93 0.17
CA SER A 152 -5.41 18.06 0.49
C SER A 152 -4.58 18.54 -0.71
N THR A 153 -4.53 17.78 -1.80
CA THR A 153 -3.75 18.15 -3.00
C THR A 153 -4.49 19.11 -3.94
N ASP A 154 -5.76 19.44 -3.68
CA ASP A 154 -6.49 20.52 -4.37
C ASP A 154 -5.96 21.93 -4.06
N SER A 155 -4.93 22.08 -3.21
CA SER A 155 -4.28 23.36 -2.92
C SER A 155 -2.92 23.57 -3.59
N LEU A 156 -2.44 22.63 -4.42
CA LEU A 156 -1.29 22.88 -5.29
C LEU A 156 -1.82 23.35 -6.65
N GLN A 157 -2.07 24.65 -6.75
CA GLN A 157 -2.26 25.31 -8.04
C GLN A 157 -1.02 25.10 -8.91
N LEU A 158 -1.24 24.54 -10.10
CA LEU A 158 -0.38 24.70 -11.26
C LEU A 158 -0.14 26.20 -11.51
N VAL A 159 1.09 26.64 -11.26
CA VAL A 159 1.74 27.77 -11.94
C VAL A 159 3.17 27.35 -12.25
#